data_AF-A0A6P0T331-F1
#
_entry.id   AF-A0A6P0T331-F1
#
_cell.length_a   1.000
_cell.length_b   1.000
_cell.length_c   1.000
_cell.angle_alpha   90.00
_cell.angle_beta   90.00
_cell.angle_gamma   90.00
#
_symmetry.space_group_name_H-M   'P 1'
#
loop_
_entity.id
_entity.type
_entity.pdbx_description
1 polymer ?
#
loop_
_entity_poly.entity_id
_entity_poly.type
_entity_poly.pdbx_seq_one_letter_code
_entity_poly.pdbx_strand_id
1 'polypeptide(L)'
;ADGLSADDLILVEPLATGSTEGEEAEIIQSVKAIASLASLRVNLEQAYQQAVELRPVIEALFSPDPLTPEHMKLATDRNFAKTLTKFAEAKAAHDQYLPIAKEAWEILEPALPPSQHQANPLGSEVVQHTESNGKNGVAVNES
;
A
#
# COMPACT_ATOMS: atom_id res chain seq x y z
N ALA A 1 -19.34 68.10 -7.87
CA ALA A 1 -18.39 67.00 -7.59
C ALA A 1 -19.22 65.92 -6.92
N ASP A 2 -19.63 64.93 -7.70
CA ASP A 2 -20.58 63.89 -7.31
C ASP A 2 -19.77 62.75 -6.67
N GLY A 3 -19.95 62.58 -5.36
CA GLY A 3 -19.17 61.65 -4.56
C GLY A 3 -20.09 60.59 -3.96
N LEU A 4 -19.94 59.36 -4.45
CA LEU A 4 -20.36 58.07 -3.89
C LEU A 4 -21.40 58.17 -2.75
N SER A 5 -22.68 57.98 -3.09
CA SER A 5 -23.75 57.84 -2.09
C SER A 5 -23.57 56.55 -1.29
N ALA A 6 -23.94 56.57 0.00
CA ALA A 6 -23.85 55.43 0.91
C ALA A 6 -24.64 54.18 0.45
N ASP A 7 -25.51 54.33 -0.55
CA ASP A 7 -26.26 53.26 -1.20
C ASP A 7 -25.46 52.46 -2.25
N ASP A 8 -24.24 52.90 -2.62
CA ASP A 8 -23.36 52.16 -3.56
C ASP A 8 -22.39 51.21 -2.84
N LEU A 9 -22.60 50.98 -1.54
CA LEU A 9 -21.82 50.02 -0.76
C LEU A 9 -22.33 48.60 -1.06
N ILE A 10 -21.71 47.93 -2.03
CA ILE A 10 -21.87 46.49 -2.20
C ILE A 10 -21.22 45.80 -0.99
N LEU A 11 -22.04 45.13 -0.17
CA LEU A 11 -21.55 44.17 0.82
C LEU A 11 -20.95 43.00 0.05
N VAL A 12 -19.65 43.08 -0.21
CA VAL A 12 -18.87 41.95 -0.73
C VAL A 12 -18.80 40.94 0.41
N GLU A 13 -19.60 39.88 0.34
CA GLU A 13 -19.37 38.70 1.17
C GLU A 13 -17.92 38.27 0.96
N PRO A 14 -17.11 38.12 2.02
CA PRO A 14 -15.76 37.62 1.87
C PRO A 14 -15.87 36.24 1.23
N LEU A 15 -15.32 36.11 0.02
CA LEU A 15 -15.15 34.83 -0.65
C LEU A 15 -14.52 33.89 0.39
N ALA A 16 -15.23 32.83 0.77
CA ALA A 16 -14.77 31.92 1.79
C ALA A 16 -13.40 31.36 1.37
N THR A 17 -12.32 31.92 1.91
CA THR A 17 -10.95 31.41 1.74
C THR A 17 -10.73 30.13 2.58
N GLY A 18 -11.80 29.52 3.12
CA GLY A 18 -11.73 28.48 4.14
C GLY A 18 -11.63 27.04 3.63
N SER A 19 -11.65 26.78 2.32
CA SER A 19 -11.67 25.40 1.82
C SER A 19 -10.28 24.77 1.69
N THR A 20 -9.24 25.55 1.37
CA THR A 20 -7.91 24.99 1.03
C THR A 20 -7.08 24.64 2.27
N GLU A 21 -7.16 25.42 3.36
CA GLU A 21 -6.41 25.15 4.59
C GLU A 21 -6.92 23.90 5.33
N GLY A 22 -8.23 23.64 5.30
CA GLY A 22 -8.84 22.45 5.87
C GLY A 22 -8.49 21.18 5.10
N GLU A 23 -8.57 21.25 3.77
CA GLU A 23 -8.26 20.14 2.87
C GLU A 23 -6.78 19.71 2.97
N GLU A 24 -5.85 20.67 3.00
CA GLU A 24 -4.42 20.36 3.19
C GLU A 24 -4.16 19.68 4.54
N ALA A 25 -4.80 20.14 5.62
CA ALA A 25 -4.68 19.52 6.93
C ALA A 25 -5.22 18.09 6.95
N GLU A 26 -6.36 17.82 6.29
CA GLU A 26 -6.95 16.50 6.16
C GLU A 26 -6.06 15.54 5.35
N ILE A 27 -5.45 16.01 4.25
CA ILE A 27 -4.47 15.24 3.47
C ILE A 27 -3.25 14.89 4.32
N ILE A 28 -2.71 15.84 5.08
CA ILE A 28 -1.55 15.60 5.97
C ILE A 28 -1.90 14.57 7.06
N GLN A 29 -3.09 14.64 7.66
CA GLN A 29 -3.52 13.64 8.65
C GLN A 29 -3.69 12.27 8.01
N SER A 30 -4.21 12.22 6.78
CA SER A 30 -4.38 10.98 6.04
C SER A 30 -3.03 10.30 5.76
N VAL A 31 -2.02 11.07 5.32
CA VAL A 31 -0.65 10.56 5.15
C VAL A 31 -0.09 9.98 6.45
N LYS A 32 -0.29 10.65 7.59
CA LYS A 32 0.16 10.15 8.91
C LYS A 32 -0.54 8.84 9.28
N ALA A 33 -1.83 8.71 8.99
CA ALA A 33 -2.56 7.48 9.24
C ALA A 33 -2.02 6.32 8.39
N ILE A 34 -1.79 6.53 7.09
CA ILE A 34 -1.18 5.51 6.22
C ILE A 34 0.24 5.14 6.70
N ALA A 35 1.06 6.11 7.07
CA ALA A 35 2.41 5.86 7.60
C ALA A 35 2.39 5.05 8.92
N SER A 36 1.39 5.32 9.79
CA SER A 36 1.19 4.57 11.03
C SER A 36 0.75 3.13 10.75
N LEU A 37 -0.16 2.92 9.79
CA LEU A 37 -0.56 1.58 9.34
C LEU A 37 0.65 0.80 8.79
N ALA A 38 1.50 1.44 7.97
CA ALA A 38 2.68 0.78 7.43
C ALA A 38 3.61 0.28 8.55
N SER A 39 3.82 1.11 9.58
CA SER A 39 4.62 0.72 10.75
C SER A 39 3.98 -0.43 11.53
N LEU A 40 2.67 -0.41 11.73
CA LEU A 40 1.92 -1.51 12.36
C LEU A 40 2.01 -2.80 11.52
N ARG A 41 1.96 -2.69 10.19
CA ARG A 41 2.10 -3.83 9.28
C ARG A 41 3.47 -4.48 9.37
N VAL A 42 4.54 -3.67 9.41
CA VAL A 42 5.91 -4.16 9.59
C VAL A 42 6.05 -4.87 10.94
N ASN A 43 5.55 -4.27 12.02
CA ASN A 43 5.60 -4.88 13.35
C ASN A 43 4.82 -6.21 13.41
N LEU A 44 3.64 -6.26 12.79
CA LEU A 44 2.87 -7.50 12.67
C LEU A 44 3.64 -8.58 11.91
N GLU A 45 4.28 -8.23 10.79
CA GLU A 45 5.07 -9.18 10.01
C GLU A 45 6.25 -9.72 10.83
N GLN A 46 6.98 -8.84 11.54
CA GLN A 46 8.07 -9.26 12.42
C GLN A 46 7.59 -10.22 13.53
N ALA A 47 6.46 -9.92 14.17
CA ALA A 47 5.89 -10.79 15.20
C ALA A 47 5.36 -12.11 14.61
N TYR A 48 4.79 -12.08 13.39
CA TYR A 48 4.33 -13.25 12.67
C TYR A 48 5.48 -14.21 12.33
N GLN A 49 6.61 -13.68 11.84
CA GLN A 49 7.80 -14.50 11.54
C GLN A 49 8.32 -15.23 12.80
N GLN A 50 8.19 -14.66 13.99
CA GLN A 50 8.56 -15.36 15.23
C GLN A 50 7.51 -16.39 15.65
N ALA A 51 6.22 -16.08 15.48
CA ALA A 51 5.13 -16.96 15.89
C ALA A 51 4.97 -18.17 14.96
N VAL A 52 5.27 -18.04 13.66
CA VAL A 52 5.12 -19.13 12.69
C VAL A 52 6.06 -20.30 13.00
N GLU A 53 7.23 -20.04 13.59
CA GLU A 53 8.16 -21.09 14.03
C GLU A 53 7.58 -21.96 15.16
N LEU A 54 6.63 -21.44 15.93
CA LEU A 54 5.95 -22.15 17.01
C LEU A 54 4.75 -22.97 16.53
N ARG A 55 4.30 -22.75 15.28
CA ARG A 55 3.17 -23.47 14.68
C ARG A 55 3.28 -24.99 14.75
N PRO A 56 4.39 -25.66 14.39
CA PRO A 56 4.49 -27.12 14.49
C PRO A 56 4.33 -27.62 15.93
N VAL A 57 4.84 -26.87 16.91
CA VAL A 57 4.67 -27.20 18.33
C VAL A 57 3.20 -27.09 18.71
N ILE A 58 2.54 -25.99 18.33
CA ILE A 58 1.11 -25.78 18.60
C ILE A 58 0.26 -26.89 17.97
N GLU A 59 0.50 -27.22 16.70
CA GLU A 59 -0.21 -28.31 16.00
C GLU A 59 0.01 -29.65 16.70
N ALA A 60 1.25 -29.94 17.14
CA ALA A 60 1.56 -31.16 17.88
C ALA A 60 0.85 -31.25 19.24
N LEU A 61 0.56 -30.13 19.92
CA LEU A 61 -0.21 -30.11 21.18
C LEU A 61 -1.66 -30.61 21.01
N PHE A 62 -2.21 -30.53 19.80
CA PHE A 62 -3.56 -31.00 19.49
C PHE A 62 -3.56 -32.36 18.76
N SER A 63 -2.39 -32.90 18.42
CA SER A 63 -2.26 -34.23 17.82
C SER A 63 -2.36 -35.32 18.89
N PRO A 64 -2.91 -36.50 18.57
CA PRO A 64 -2.88 -37.66 19.47
C PRO A 64 -1.49 -38.29 19.63
N ASP A 65 -0.53 -37.96 18.74
CA ASP A 65 0.83 -38.46 18.80
C ASP A 65 1.61 -37.91 20.01
N PRO A 66 2.55 -38.70 20.57
CA PRO A 66 3.40 -38.21 21.65
C PRO A 66 4.27 -37.04 21.18
N LEU A 67 4.43 -36.03 22.05
CA LEU A 67 5.31 -34.90 21.79
C LEU A 67 6.77 -35.34 21.72
N THR A 68 7.51 -34.77 20.77
CA THR A 68 8.97 -34.92 20.71
C THR A 68 9.64 -34.14 21.85
N PRO A 69 10.86 -34.52 22.29
CA PRO A 69 11.59 -33.78 23.32
C PRO A 69 11.83 -32.31 22.94
N GLU A 70 11.99 -32.01 21.65
CA GLU A 70 12.11 -30.62 21.16
C GLU A 70 10.81 -29.84 21.32
N HIS A 71 9.66 -30.44 20.95
CA HIS A 71 8.35 -29.83 21.17
C HIS A 71 8.07 -29.58 22.65
N MET A 72 8.40 -30.53 23.52
CA MET A 72 8.27 -30.37 24.97
C MET A 72 9.12 -29.22 25.50
N LYS A 73 10.37 -29.10 25.04
CA LYS A 73 11.27 -28.01 25.43
C LYS A 73 10.72 -26.66 24.99
N LEU A 74 10.28 -26.53 23.74
CA LEU A 74 9.72 -25.29 23.22
C LEU A 74 8.39 -24.94 23.90
N ALA A 75 7.49 -25.90 24.10
CA ALA A 75 6.19 -25.66 24.73
C ALA A 75 6.30 -25.23 26.20
N THR A 76 7.37 -25.63 26.90
CA THR A 76 7.63 -25.26 28.30
C THR A 76 8.52 -24.02 28.43
N ASP A 77 9.03 -23.48 27.31
CA ASP A 77 9.85 -22.28 27.32
C ASP A 77 9.01 -21.03 27.62
N ARG A 78 9.51 -20.16 28.51
CA ARG A 78 8.84 -18.89 28.83
C ARG A 78 8.65 -17.99 27.60
N ASN A 79 9.52 -18.12 26.62
CA ASN A 79 9.49 -17.36 25.38
C ASN A 79 8.37 -17.83 24.44
N PHE A 80 7.82 -19.04 24.61
CA PHE A 80 6.69 -19.56 23.84
C PHE A 80 5.45 -18.66 24.00
N ALA A 81 4.96 -18.53 25.24
CA ALA A 81 3.80 -17.70 25.54
C ALA A 81 4.06 -16.23 25.17
N LYS A 82 5.26 -15.72 25.48
CA LYS A 82 5.64 -14.33 25.16
C LYS A 82 5.60 -14.03 23.66
N THR A 83 6.05 -14.95 22.82
CA THR A 83 6.07 -14.78 21.37
C THR A 83 4.64 -14.76 20.82
N LEU A 84 3.78 -15.68 21.28
CA LEU A 84 2.38 -15.71 20.87
C LEU A 84 1.60 -14.49 21.36
N THR A 85 1.85 -14.02 22.58
CA THR A 85 1.26 -12.78 23.10
C THR A 85 1.65 -11.58 22.23
N LYS A 86 2.94 -11.41 21.92
CA LYS A 86 3.40 -10.32 21.05
C LYS A 86 2.74 -10.35 19.68
N PHE A 87 2.62 -11.53 19.08
CA PHE A 87 1.91 -11.69 17.80
C PHE A 87 0.44 -11.28 17.92
N ALA A 88 -0.25 -11.73 18.97
CA ALA A 88 -1.64 -11.36 19.21
C ALA A 88 -1.82 -9.85 19.42
N GLU A 89 -0.94 -9.20 20.20
CA GLU A 89 -0.95 -7.76 20.43
C GLU A 89 -0.69 -6.97 19.14
N ALA A 90 0.31 -7.37 18.36
CA ALA A 90 0.63 -6.72 17.08
C ALA A 90 -0.53 -6.88 16.06
N LYS A 91 -1.15 -8.07 16.02
CA LYS A 91 -2.31 -8.32 15.17
C LYS A 91 -3.51 -7.47 15.60
N ALA A 92 -3.81 -7.41 16.90
CA ALA A 92 -4.89 -6.61 17.43
C ALA A 92 -4.69 -5.12 17.09
N ALA A 93 -3.49 -4.58 17.32
CA ALA A 93 -3.17 -3.19 17.01
C ALA A 93 -3.32 -2.88 15.51
N HIS A 94 -2.82 -3.75 14.64
CA HIS A 94 -3.01 -3.62 13.19
C HIS A 94 -4.50 -3.64 12.81
N ASP A 95 -5.25 -4.63 13.30
CA ASP A 95 -6.66 -4.82 12.91
C ASP A 95 -7.56 -3.68 13.43
N GLN A 96 -7.27 -3.15 14.62
CA GLN A 96 -7.96 -1.99 15.19
C GLN A 96 -7.69 -0.71 14.40
N TYR A 97 -6.48 -0.55 13.87
CA TYR A 97 -6.07 0.67 13.16
C TYR A 97 -6.40 0.64 11.66
N LEU A 98 -6.53 -0.55 11.08
CA LEU A 98 -6.87 -0.75 9.68
C LEU A 98 -8.08 0.06 9.18
N PRO A 99 -9.25 0.11 9.88
CA PRO A 99 -10.37 0.94 9.42
C PRO A 99 -10.04 2.43 9.33
N ILE A 100 -9.33 2.98 10.32
CA ILE A 100 -8.92 4.39 10.36
C ILE A 100 -8.04 4.72 9.16
N ALA A 101 -7.09 3.84 8.85
CA ALA A 101 -6.20 4.00 7.71
C ALA A 101 -6.93 3.82 6.36
N LYS A 102 -7.99 3.01 6.30
CA LYS A 102 -8.85 2.93 5.11
C LYS A 102 -9.62 4.22 4.89
N GLU A 103 -10.19 4.80 5.95
CA GLU A 103 -10.88 6.10 5.85
C GLU A 103 -9.91 7.21 5.38
N ALA A 104 -8.68 7.21 5.91
CA ALA A 104 -7.63 8.10 5.44
C ALA A 104 -7.25 7.87 3.96
N TRP A 105 -7.31 6.63 3.47
CA TRP A 105 -7.04 6.33 2.06
C TRP A 105 -8.07 6.97 1.13
N GLU A 106 -9.35 6.94 1.49
CA GLU A 106 -10.42 7.56 0.69
C GLU A 106 -10.22 9.08 0.50
N ILE A 107 -9.59 9.75 1.47
CA ILE A 107 -9.24 11.18 1.40
C ILE A 107 -7.97 11.40 0.58
N LEU A 108 -6.95 10.56 0.78
CA LEU A 108 -5.64 10.73 0.15
C LEU A 108 -5.63 10.31 -1.32
N GLU A 109 -6.30 9.22 -1.68
CA GLU A 109 -6.31 8.65 -3.03
C GLU A 109 -6.63 9.67 -4.14
N PRO A 110 -7.70 10.47 -4.07
CA PRO A 110 -8.02 11.44 -5.12
C PRO A 110 -7.01 12.60 -5.21
N ALA A 111 -6.26 12.88 -4.13
CA ALA A 111 -5.21 13.89 -4.12
C ALA A 111 -3.89 13.39 -4.74
N LEU A 112 -3.76 12.07 -4.98
CA LEU A 112 -2.59 11.50 -5.62
C LEU A 112 -2.66 11.64 -7.15
N PRO A 113 -1.50 11.79 -7.83
CA PRO A 113 -1.47 11.77 -9.28
C PRO A 113 -2.06 10.45 -9.81
N PRO A 114 -2.79 10.48 -10.95
CA PRO A 114 -3.37 9.28 -11.51
C PRO A 114 -2.28 8.25 -11.77
N SER A 115 -2.55 7.01 -11.36
CA SER A 115 -1.63 5.89 -11.55
C SER A 115 -1.30 5.75 -13.04
N GLN A 116 -0.05 6.05 -13.43
CA GLN A 116 0.46 5.86 -14.81
C GLN A 116 0.55 4.37 -15.23
N HIS A 117 -0.05 3.46 -14.45
CA HIS A 117 -0.11 2.02 -14.71
C HIS A 117 -1.46 1.58 -15.28
N GLN A 118 -2.01 2.32 -16.26
CA GLN A 118 -2.97 1.73 -17.20
C GLN A 118 -3.05 2.50 -18.52
N ALA A 119 -1.95 2.50 -19.29
CA ALA A 119 -1.98 2.78 -20.72
C ALA A 119 -0.97 1.89 -21.45
N ASN A 120 -1.31 0.60 -21.57
CA ASN A 120 -0.75 -0.23 -22.63
C ASN A 120 -1.90 -1.05 -23.24
N PRO A 121 -2.68 -0.49 -24.19
CA PRO A 121 -3.46 -1.33 -25.08
C PRO A 121 -2.47 -2.10 -25.96
N LEU A 122 -2.76 -3.38 -26.13
CA LEU A 122 -1.92 -4.36 -26.81
C LEU A 122 -1.41 -3.91 -28.17
N GLY A 123 -0.23 -4.40 -28.51
CA GLY A 123 0.38 -4.25 -29.82
C GLY A 123 -0.54 -4.65 -30.97
N SER A 124 -0.39 -3.91 -32.06
CA SER A 124 -0.62 -4.34 -33.44
C SER A 124 -0.08 -3.23 -34.35
N GLU A 125 1.24 -3.08 -34.42
CA GLU A 125 1.82 -2.61 -35.68
C GLU A 125 2.30 -3.85 -36.42
N VAL A 126 1.39 -4.34 -37.25
CA VAL A 126 1.60 -5.45 -38.16
C VAL A 126 2.73 -5.04 -39.09
N VAL A 127 3.85 -5.75 -39.01
CA VAL A 127 4.98 -5.61 -39.92
C VAL A 127 4.48 -5.90 -41.34
N GLN A 128 4.24 -4.86 -42.14
CA GLN A 128 4.03 -5.01 -43.57
C GLN A 128 5.37 -5.32 -44.21
N HIS A 129 5.67 -6.62 -44.33
CA HIS A 129 6.60 -7.11 -45.33
C HIS A 129 6.06 -6.70 -46.71
N THR A 130 6.70 -5.71 -47.31
CA THR A 130 6.63 -5.51 -48.76
C THR A 130 7.78 -6.28 -49.37
N GLU A 131 7.46 -7.48 -49.89
CA GLU A 131 8.27 -8.11 -50.92
C GLU A 131 8.34 -7.16 -52.13
N SER A 132 9.54 -6.78 -52.55
CA SER A 132 9.80 -6.41 -53.94
C SER A 132 11.21 -6.84 -54.35
N ASN A 133 11.22 -8.01 -54.98
CA ASN A 133 12.17 -8.59 -55.91
C ASN A 133 13.01 -7.57 -56.73
N GLY A 134 14.33 -7.81 -56.86
CA GLY A 134 15.19 -6.94 -57.69
C GLY A 134 16.69 -7.24 -57.79
N LYS A 135 17.10 -8.49 -58.07
CA LYS A 135 18.06 -8.83 -59.15
C LYS A 135 19.46 -8.14 -59.23
N ASN A 136 20.53 -8.93 -58.95
CA ASN A 136 21.77 -9.16 -59.76
C ASN A 136 23.14 -9.07 -59.05
N GLY A 137 23.98 -10.10 -59.32
CA GLY A 137 25.47 -10.05 -59.36
C GLY A 137 26.17 -10.81 -58.23
N VAL A 138 26.55 -12.09 -58.34
CA VAL A 138 27.82 -12.64 -58.95
C VAL A 138 29.05 -11.90 -58.40
N ALA A 139 29.94 -12.50 -57.59
CA ALA A 139 30.92 -13.55 -57.92
C ALA A 139 31.52 -14.15 -56.61
N VAL A 140 31.61 -15.48 -56.44
CA VAL A 140 32.85 -16.31 -56.53
C VAL A 140 34.14 -15.59 -56.08
N ASN A 141 34.94 -16.07 -55.12
CA ASN A 141 35.58 -17.39 -55.13
C ASN A 141 36.16 -17.77 -53.76
N GLU A 142 36.13 -19.08 -53.49
CA GLU A 142 36.92 -19.82 -52.49
C GLU A 142 38.42 -19.82 -52.85
N SER A 143 39.29 -19.80 -51.84
CA SER A 143 40.40 -20.75 -51.59
C SER A 143 41.34 -20.22 -50.51
#